data_AF-A0A6J1WZH7-F1
#
_entry.id   AF-A0A6J1WZH7-F1
#
_cell.length_a   1.000
_cell.length_b   1.000
_cell.length_c   1.000
_cell.angle_alpha   90.00
_cell.angle_beta   90.00
_cell.angle_gamma   90.00
#
_symmetry.space_group_name_H-M   'P 1'
#
loop_
_entity.id
_entity.type
_entity.pdbx_description
1 polymer ?
#
loop_
_entity_poly.entity_id
_entity_poly.type
_entity_poly.pdbx_seq_one_letter_code
_entity_poly.pdbx_strand_id
1 'polypeptide(L)'
;TLEGELSKAIGVIGAEGSCSPKAVFQAVKAICALAGGVETLHITHTLNAFAQACVGKGSSHVVTPEIQAEAGAYCAVSLRAGTAREAAARQAARVRDAVRALLALYARGRLLDFALADAHAFQPADTHKAMPSHRVGEATLFCIEAVHGVPAGWAHDEYQVHAQLHYGPRALHAPHLTHASRLDGAGFYPRLIFDTWLSLEDVPINTLPRETRLVLILYGRTQRAVDSQNQSNENSQQVVQEGEENGDVQYEQVELGWAAIQMFDYDGMLASGAYVLPLWAASCDRRTGPAPPAPLAPPSSPLINIEIPLYDHNGVKWTSGEEGKEKTLLPEDLPKFDSLDKHTQSQLLHLIEQGAYNKMPTECREILWEKRQYLVELAGALPLVLQAATNWYGEHREQLVALLHIWQKPSPRNAMHLLLP
;
A
#
# COMPACT_ATOMS: atom_id res chain seq x y z
N THR A 1 -31.73 -6.86 -11.36
CA THR A 1 -30.75 -6.03 -10.63
C THR A 1 -30.42 -6.70 -9.31
N LEU A 2 -29.26 -6.43 -8.70
CA LEU A 2 -28.89 -7.03 -7.41
C LEU A 2 -29.97 -6.80 -6.33
N GLU A 3 -30.48 -5.57 -6.20
CA GLU A 3 -31.55 -5.25 -5.24
C GLU A 3 -32.83 -6.06 -5.45
N GLY A 4 -33.19 -6.29 -6.72
CA GLY A 4 -34.35 -7.12 -7.07
C GLY A 4 -34.16 -8.57 -6.62
N GLU A 5 -32.96 -9.14 -6.80
CA GLU A 5 -32.67 -10.51 -6.38
C GLU A 5 -32.57 -10.64 -4.85
N LEU A 6 -32.00 -9.64 -4.16
CA LEU A 6 -31.98 -9.60 -2.69
C LEU A 6 -33.40 -9.52 -2.11
N SER A 7 -34.25 -8.65 -2.66
CA SER A 7 -35.63 -8.47 -2.20
C SER A 7 -36.48 -9.71 -2.43
N LYS A 8 -36.33 -10.38 -3.59
CA LYS A 8 -36.95 -11.68 -3.87
C LYS A 8 -36.52 -12.74 -2.85
N ALA A 9 -35.21 -12.88 -2.62
CA ALA A 9 -34.67 -13.84 -1.67
C ALA A 9 -35.20 -13.62 -0.25
N ILE A 10 -35.20 -12.38 0.24
CA ILE A 10 -35.74 -12.02 1.57
C ILE A 10 -37.25 -12.32 1.64
N GLY A 11 -38.00 -12.04 0.58
CA GLY A 11 -39.43 -12.33 0.48
C GLY A 11 -39.72 -13.83 0.58
N VAL A 12 -38.99 -14.64 -0.20
CA VAL A 12 -39.11 -16.10 -0.20
C VAL A 12 -38.73 -16.68 1.16
N ILE A 13 -37.63 -16.25 1.78
CA ILE A 13 -37.25 -16.70 3.13
C ILE A 13 -38.33 -16.36 4.16
N GLY A 14 -38.97 -15.19 4.01
CA GLY A 14 -40.09 -14.80 4.89
C GLY A 14 -41.33 -15.68 4.74
N ALA A 15 -41.55 -16.31 3.58
CA ALA A 15 -42.72 -17.13 3.29
C ALA A 15 -42.45 -18.64 3.46
N GLU A 16 -41.31 -19.12 2.96
CA GLU A 16 -40.94 -20.53 2.84
C GLU A 16 -39.85 -20.94 3.85
N GLY A 17 -39.28 -20.00 4.61
CA GLY A 17 -38.24 -20.25 5.62
C GLY A 17 -36.84 -20.50 5.07
N SER A 18 -36.70 -20.75 3.76
CA SER A 18 -35.42 -20.93 3.08
C SER A 18 -35.49 -20.49 1.62
N CYS A 19 -34.35 -20.22 0.98
CA CYS A 19 -34.31 -19.96 -0.46
C CYS A 19 -32.95 -20.37 -1.07
N SER A 20 -32.88 -20.40 -2.41
CA SER A 20 -31.59 -20.55 -3.09
C SER A 20 -30.87 -19.19 -3.20
N PRO A 21 -29.58 -19.08 -2.84
CA PRO A 21 -28.83 -17.83 -2.99
C PRO A 21 -28.30 -17.59 -4.41
N LYS A 22 -28.48 -18.55 -5.34
CA LYS A 22 -27.81 -18.58 -6.66
C LYS A 22 -28.01 -17.30 -7.49
N ALA A 23 -29.21 -16.74 -7.50
CA ALA A 23 -29.49 -15.53 -8.29
C ALA A 23 -28.70 -14.31 -7.80
N VAL A 24 -28.55 -14.18 -6.48
CA VAL A 24 -27.71 -13.14 -5.85
C VAL A 24 -26.24 -13.37 -6.20
N PHE A 25 -25.74 -14.61 -6.09
CA PHE A 25 -24.38 -14.95 -6.51
C PHE A 25 -24.10 -14.58 -7.97
N GLN A 26 -25.03 -14.87 -8.90
CA GLN A 26 -24.86 -14.51 -10.32
C GLN A 26 -24.85 -13.00 -10.54
N ALA A 27 -25.71 -12.26 -9.84
CA ALA A 27 -25.72 -10.80 -9.91
C ALA A 27 -24.39 -10.20 -9.41
N VAL A 28 -23.87 -10.67 -8.27
CA VAL A 28 -22.59 -10.19 -7.74
C VAL A 28 -21.41 -10.62 -8.63
N LYS A 29 -21.42 -11.85 -9.15
CA LYS A 29 -20.40 -12.33 -10.11
C LYS A 29 -20.33 -11.45 -11.35
N ALA A 30 -21.47 -11.02 -11.88
CA ALA A 30 -21.53 -10.10 -13.02
C ALA A 30 -20.94 -8.72 -12.68
N ILE A 31 -21.17 -8.22 -11.47
CA ILE A 31 -20.54 -6.96 -11.00
C ILE A 31 -19.02 -7.13 -10.87
N CYS A 32 -18.54 -8.23 -10.27
CA CYS A 32 -17.12 -8.55 -10.21
C CYS A 32 -16.49 -8.64 -11.61
N ALA A 33 -17.19 -9.22 -12.60
CA ALA A 33 -16.72 -9.28 -13.98
C ALA A 33 -16.47 -7.87 -14.56
N LEU A 34 -17.42 -6.94 -14.35
CA LEU A 34 -17.30 -5.55 -14.78
C LEU A 34 -16.17 -4.81 -14.03
N ALA A 35 -15.91 -5.18 -12.78
CA ALA A 35 -14.82 -4.65 -11.97
C ALA A 35 -13.45 -5.29 -12.27
N GLY A 36 -13.28 -5.97 -13.41
CA GLY A 36 -12.01 -6.60 -13.81
C GLY A 36 -11.77 -7.99 -13.20
N GLY A 37 -12.83 -8.70 -12.81
CA GLY A 37 -12.73 -10.03 -12.18
C GLY A 37 -12.31 -9.98 -10.71
N VAL A 38 -12.38 -8.80 -10.07
CA VAL A 38 -12.01 -8.62 -8.66
C VAL A 38 -13.15 -9.10 -7.77
N GLU A 39 -12.83 -10.07 -6.90
CA GLU A 39 -13.70 -10.58 -5.86
C GLU A 39 -12.96 -10.46 -4.51
N THR A 40 -13.24 -9.39 -3.77
CA THR A 40 -12.59 -9.16 -2.47
C THR A 40 -12.97 -10.23 -1.45
N LEU A 41 -12.13 -10.41 -0.42
CA LEU A 41 -12.43 -11.34 0.67
C LEU A 41 -13.73 -10.94 1.39
N HIS A 42 -13.99 -9.63 1.51
CA HIS A 42 -15.22 -9.11 2.07
C HIS A 42 -16.48 -9.55 1.29
N ILE A 43 -16.43 -9.58 -0.04
CA ILE A 43 -17.52 -10.14 -0.88
C ILE A 43 -17.69 -11.63 -0.61
N THR A 44 -16.59 -12.39 -0.60
CA THR A 44 -16.62 -13.84 -0.37
C THR A 44 -17.27 -14.16 0.98
N HIS A 45 -16.84 -13.49 2.05
CA HIS A 45 -17.35 -13.69 3.41
C HIS A 45 -18.83 -13.30 3.55
N THR A 46 -19.24 -12.16 2.99
CA THR A 46 -20.63 -11.69 3.08
C THR A 46 -21.59 -12.58 2.27
N LEU A 47 -21.17 -13.07 1.11
CA LEU A 47 -21.95 -14.03 0.32
C LEU A 47 -22.09 -15.38 1.01
N ASN A 48 -21.03 -15.89 1.64
CA ASN A 48 -21.08 -17.13 2.42
C ASN A 48 -22.03 -16.99 3.61
N ALA A 49 -21.96 -15.87 4.34
CA ALA A 49 -22.88 -15.59 5.45
C ALA A 49 -24.34 -15.44 4.97
N PHE A 50 -24.56 -14.81 3.82
CA PHE A 50 -25.88 -14.73 3.20
C PHE A 50 -26.41 -16.11 2.79
N ALA A 51 -25.59 -16.95 2.17
CA ALA A 51 -25.95 -18.30 1.79
C ALA A 51 -26.34 -19.16 3.02
N GLN A 52 -25.62 -19.02 4.13
CA GLN A 52 -25.97 -19.67 5.39
C GLN A 52 -27.33 -19.20 5.93
N ALA A 53 -27.62 -17.89 5.84
CA ALA A 53 -28.93 -17.34 6.23
C ALA A 53 -30.07 -17.84 5.33
N CYS A 54 -29.81 -18.05 4.03
CA CYS A 54 -30.79 -18.60 3.09
C CYS A 54 -31.20 -20.04 3.39
N VAL A 55 -30.35 -20.84 4.03
CA VAL A 55 -30.62 -22.26 4.32
C VAL A 55 -31.20 -22.45 5.74
N GLY A 56 -31.36 -21.37 6.52
CA GLY A 56 -31.91 -21.44 7.88
C GLY A 56 -31.01 -22.18 8.89
N LYS A 57 -29.75 -22.46 8.54
CA LYS A 57 -28.79 -23.25 9.35
C LYS A 57 -27.92 -22.41 10.28
N GLY A 58 -28.14 -21.11 10.37
CA GLY A 58 -27.44 -20.26 11.35
C GLY A 58 -28.18 -20.27 12.69
N SER A 59 -27.48 -20.58 13.79
CA SER A 59 -27.94 -20.22 15.13
C SER A 59 -28.02 -18.70 15.22
N SER A 60 -29.16 -18.17 14.83
CA SER A 60 -29.39 -16.74 14.73
C SER A 60 -29.48 -16.16 16.15
N HIS A 61 -28.34 -15.79 16.74
CA HIS A 61 -28.28 -14.87 17.88
C HIS A 61 -28.73 -13.44 17.50
N VAL A 62 -29.41 -13.30 16.37
CA VAL A 62 -29.98 -12.04 15.93
C VAL A 62 -31.11 -11.71 16.88
N VAL A 63 -30.96 -10.60 17.58
CA VAL A 63 -31.98 -10.04 18.45
C VAL A 63 -32.61 -8.84 17.74
N THR A 64 -33.91 -8.71 17.84
CA THR A 64 -34.67 -7.60 17.26
C THR A 64 -35.35 -6.83 18.40
N PRO A 65 -35.14 -5.51 18.51
CA PRO A 65 -35.81 -4.68 19.51
C PRO A 65 -37.30 -4.53 19.16
N GLU A 66 -38.16 -4.64 20.18
CA GLU A 66 -39.60 -4.48 20.09
C GLU A 66 -40.07 -3.49 21.15
N ILE A 67 -40.73 -2.42 20.71
CA ILE A 67 -41.25 -1.37 21.60
C ILE A 67 -42.49 -1.92 22.29
N GLN A 68 -42.44 -2.05 23.62
CA GLN A 68 -43.55 -2.56 24.43
C GLN A 68 -44.49 -1.45 24.89
N ALA A 69 -43.95 -0.26 25.16
CA ALA A 69 -44.74 0.90 25.58
C ALA A 69 -44.01 2.20 25.25
N GLU A 70 -44.75 3.20 24.78
CA GLU A 70 -44.27 4.57 24.60
C GLU A 70 -44.68 5.40 25.83
N ALA A 71 -43.70 5.90 26.59
CA ALA A 71 -43.94 6.70 27.78
C ALA A 71 -43.17 8.03 27.69
N GLY A 72 -43.77 9.01 27.01
CA GLY A 72 -43.18 10.34 26.85
C GLY A 72 -41.88 10.29 26.04
N ALA A 73 -40.80 10.89 26.55
CA ALA A 73 -39.52 10.97 25.84
C ALA A 73 -38.73 9.65 25.77
N TYR A 74 -39.23 8.56 26.39
CA TYR A 74 -38.57 7.27 26.44
C TYR A 74 -39.53 6.13 26.11
N CYS A 75 -39.03 5.12 25.39
CA CYS A 75 -39.76 3.90 25.05
C CYS A 75 -39.19 2.71 25.81
N ALA A 76 -40.05 1.88 26.38
CA ALA A 76 -39.64 0.58 26.93
C ALA A 76 -39.45 -0.40 25.76
N VAL A 77 -38.22 -0.90 25.59
CA VAL A 77 -37.85 -1.81 24.49
C VAL A 77 -37.49 -3.17 25.07
N SER A 78 -38.03 -4.23 24.47
CA SER A 78 -37.67 -5.62 24.76
C SER A 78 -36.94 -6.24 23.58
N LEU A 79 -36.23 -7.34 23.84
CA LEU A 79 -35.38 -7.99 22.87
C LEU A 79 -35.98 -9.36 22.52
N ARG A 80 -36.45 -9.53 21.28
CA ARG A 80 -36.96 -10.83 20.80
C ARG A 80 -35.96 -11.51 19.87
N ALA A 81 -36.10 -12.83 19.73
CA ALA A 81 -35.39 -13.55 18.70
C ALA A 81 -35.77 -13.02 17.31
N GLY A 82 -34.76 -12.81 16.47
CA GLY A 82 -34.92 -12.33 15.11
C GLY A 82 -35.47 -13.43 14.20
N THR A 83 -36.33 -13.03 13.27
CA THR A 83 -36.87 -13.97 12.28
C THR A 83 -35.82 -14.35 11.23
N ALA A 84 -36.02 -15.48 10.54
CA ALA A 84 -35.18 -15.86 9.40
C ALA A 84 -35.11 -14.76 8.33
N ARG A 85 -36.24 -14.06 8.11
CA ARG A 85 -36.34 -12.89 7.23
C ARG A 85 -35.44 -11.74 7.69
N GLU A 86 -35.43 -11.42 8.98
CA GLU A 86 -34.59 -10.34 9.54
C GLU A 86 -33.11 -10.68 9.47
N ALA A 87 -32.75 -11.94 9.77
CA ALA A 87 -31.39 -12.42 9.63
C ALA A 87 -30.91 -12.34 8.17
N ALA A 88 -31.75 -12.79 7.22
CA ALA A 88 -31.46 -12.69 5.79
C ALA A 88 -31.37 -11.25 5.30
N ALA A 89 -32.27 -10.37 5.76
CA ALA A 89 -32.24 -8.94 5.43
C ALA A 89 -30.96 -8.26 5.92
N ARG A 90 -30.45 -8.64 7.10
CA ARG A 90 -29.17 -8.14 7.62
C ARG A 90 -27.99 -8.62 6.78
N GLN A 91 -27.93 -9.90 6.42
CA GLN A 91 -26.84 -10.38 5.56
C GLN A 91 -26.94 -9.80 4.15
N ALA A 92 -28.15 -9.60 3.61
CA ALA A 92 -28.36 -8.89 2.35
C ALA A 92 -27.85 -7.45 2.41
N ALA A 93 -28.03 -6.75 3.53
CA ALA A 93 -27.44 -5.43 3.72
C ALA A 93 -25.91 -5.46 3.69
N ARG A 94 -25.29 -6.44 4.36
CA ARG A 94 -23.83 -6.62 4.30
C ARG A 94 -23.33 -6.94 2.89
N VAL A 95 -24.05 -7.74 2.11
CA VAL A 95 -23.73 -7.99 0.69
C VAL A 95 -23.80 -6.69 -0.12
N ARG A 96 -24.81 -5.84 0.13
CA ARG A 96 -24.92 -4.54 -0.52
C ARG A 96 -23.74 -3.63 -0.17
N ASP A 97 -23.35 -3.58 1.09
CA ASP A 97 -22.22 -2.76 1.54
C ASP A 97 -20.90 -3.27 0.96
N ALA A 98 -20.73 -4.60 0.86
CA ALA A 98 -19.58 -5.20 0.22
C ALA A 98 -19.48 -4.88 -1.28
N VAL A 99 -20.60 -4.92 -1.99
CA VAL A 99 -20.66 -4.54 -3.40
C VAL A 99 -20.40 -3.05 -3.57
N ARG A 100 -20.93 -2.18 -2.71
CA ARG A 100 -20.61 -0.75 -2.72
C ARG A 100 -19.12 -0.49 -2.48
N ALA A 101 -18.50 -1.20 -1.53
CA ALA A 101 -17.08 -1.10 -1.26
C ALA A 101 -16.24 -1.51 -2.49
N LEU A 102 -16.61 -2.58 -3.19
CA LEU A 102 -15.97 -2.96 -4.46
C LEU A 102 -16.15 -1.88 -5.55
N LEU A 103 -17.33 -1.27 -5.66
CA LEU A 103 -17.55 -0.19 -6.63
C LEU A 103 -16.72 1.05 -6.28
N ALA A 104 -16.60 1.40 -5.00
CA ALA A 104 -15.75 2.48 -4.53
C ALA A 104 -14.27 2.20 -4.84
N LEU A 105 -13.82 0.96 -4.62
CA LEU A 105 -12.48 0.49 -4.96
C LEU A 105 -12.21 0.57 -6.47
N TYR A 106 -13.18 0.14 -7.29
CA TYR A 106 -13.11 0.24 -8.74
C TYR A 106 -13.05 1.69 -9.21
N ALA A 107 -13.86 2.59 -8.62
CA ALA A 107 -13.87 4.02 -8.92
C ALA A 107 -12.56 4.71 -8.52
N ARG A 108 -11.91 4.26 -7.45
CA ARG A 108 -10.60 4.77 -7.04
C ARG A 108 -9.49 4.43 -8.03
N GLY A 109 -9.57 3.26 -8.68
CA GLY A 109 -8.57 2.78 -9.62
C GLY A 109 -8.78 3.21 -11.07
N ARG A 110 -9.90 3.86 -11.41
CA ARG A 110 -10.26 4.18 -12.81
C ARG A 110 -10.75 5.62 -12.93
N LEU A 111 -10.52 6.22 -14.10
CA LEU A 111 -11.15 7.49 -14.46
C LEU A 111 -12.57 7.19 -14.93
N LEU A 112 -13.55 7.44 -14.07
CA LEU A 112 -14.97 7.25 -14.35
C LEU A 112 -15.64 8.60 -14.62
N ASP A 113 -16.72 8.57 -15.39
CA ASP A 113 -17.59 9.71 -15.69
C ASP A 113 -18.68 9.93 -14.64
N PHE A 114 -18.66 9.14 -13.56
CA PHE A 114 -19.56 9.26 -12.42
C PHE A 114 -18.81 9.19 -11.09
N ALA A 115 -19.45 9.70 -10.03
CA ALA A 115 -18.97 9.60 -8.65
C ALA A 115 -20.00 8.82 -7.81
N LEU A 116 -19.49 8.01 -6.88
CA LEU A 116 -20.31 7.33 -5.88
C LEU A 116 -20.56 8.30 -4.71
N ALA A 117 -21.84 8.53 -4.38
CA ALA A 117 -22.23 9.45 -3.31
C ALA A 117 -21.64 9.10 -1.93
N ASP A 118 -21.46 7.80 -1.66
CA ASP A 118 -21.03 7.29 -0.35
C ASP A 118 -19.58 6.75 -0.36
N ALA A 119 -18.72 7.18 -1.30
CA ALA A 119 -17.34 6.69 -1.39
C ALA A 119 -16.47 7.05 -0.17
N HIS A 120 -16.95 7.92 0.71
CA HIS A 120 -16.21 8.50 1.83
C HIS A 120 -16.01 7.56 3.03
N ALA A 121 -16.62 6.38 3.06
CA ALA A 121 -16.56 5.48 4.22
C ALA A 121 -15.13 5.05 4.62
N PHE A 122 -14.17 5.15 3.70
CA PHE A 122 -12.75 4.81 3.91
C PHE A 122 -11.80 5.98 3.66
N GLN A 123 -12.32 7.21 3.64
CA GLN A 123 -11.53 8.42 3.45
C GLN A 123 -11.46 9.23 4.76
N PRO A 124 -10.40 10.02 4.94
CA PRO A 124 -10.32 11.02 5.99
C PRO A 124 -11.59 11.87 6.09
N ALA A 125 -12.14 12.05 7.30
CA ALA A 125 -13.37 12.80 7.50
C ALA A 125 -13.20 14.32 7.26
N ASP A 126 -12.09 14.90 7.74
CA ASP A 126 -11.74 16.30 7.56
C ASP A 126 -10.23 16.47 7.40
N THR A 127 -9.75 16.53 6.15
CA THR A 127 -8.32 16.63 5.82
C THR A 127 -7.67 17.92 6.32
N HIS A 128 -8.42 18.97 6.65
CA HIS A 128 -7.88 20.19 7.25
C HIS A 128 -7.49 19.99 8.72
N LYS A 129 -8.05 18.98 9.39
CA LYS A 129 -7.72 18.60 10.77
C LYS A 129 -6.88 17.33 10.84
N ALA A 130 -6.24 16.97 9.73
CA ALA A 130 -5.38 15.80 9.66
C ALA A 130 -4.24 15.86 10.68
N MET A 131 -3.91 14.70 11.25
CA MET A 131 -2.80 14.58 12.19
C MET A 131 -1.45 14.75 11.45
N PRO A 132 -0.52 15.58 11.95
CA PRO A 132 0.81 15.67 11.36
C PRO A 132 1.58 14.33 11.46
N SER A 133 2.18 13.88 10.36
CA SER A 133 2.87 12.59 10.25
C SER A 133 4.00 12.43 11.28
N HIS A 134 4.70 13.51 11.63
CA HIS A 134 5.78 13.47 12.62
C HIS A 134 5.33 13.06 14.04
N ARG A 135 4.01 13.09 14.33
CA ARG A 135 3.43 12.67 15.62
C ARG A 135 3.02 11.20 15.65
N VAL A 136 3.07 10.50 14.52
CA VAL A 136 2.64 9.11 14.36
C VAL A 136 3.85 8.21 14.52
N GLY A 137 4.03 7.65 15.72
CA GLY A 137 5.15 6.77 16.07
C GLY A 137 4.91 5.30 15.72
N GLU A 138 3.72 4.98 15.22
CA GLU A 138 3.29 3.64 14.84
C GLU A 138 4.06 3.13 13.62
N ALA A 139 4.28 1.80 13.60
CA ALA A 139 4.89 1.11 12.46
C ALA A 139 4.03 1.25 11.20
N THR A 140 4.69 1.26 10.03
CA THR A 140 3.97 1.26 8.75
C THR A 140 3.34 -0.11 8.51
N LEU A 141 2.01 -0.18 8.60
CA LEU A 141 1.18 -1.37 8.42
C LEU A 141 0.42 -1.34 7.08
N PHE A 142 0.26 -2.52 6.47
CA PHE A 142 -0.66 -2.74 5.36
C PHE A 142 -1.02 -4.23 5.26
N CYS A 143 -2.19 -4.51 4.70
CA CYS A 143 -2.64 -5.85 4.38
C CYS A 143 -2.46 -6.13 2.90
N ILE A 144 -1.94 -7.31 2.57
CA ILE A 144 -2.03 -7.88 1.23
C ILE A 144 -3.16 -8.90 1.25
N GLU A 145 -4.28 -8.58 0.62
CA GLU A 145 -5.45 -9.46 0.63
C GLU A 145 -5.30 -10.57 -0.41
N ALA A 146 -5.23 -10.20 -1.69
CA ALA A 146 -5.27 -11.15 -2.79
C ALA A 146 -4.70 -10.60 -4.10
N VAL A 147 -4.33 -11.51 -5.00
CA VAL A 147 -4.01 -11.22 -6.40
C VAL A 147 -5.08 -11.86 -7.30
N HIS A 148 -5.70 -11.04 -8.14
CA HIS A 148 -6.77 -11.41 -9.07
C HIS A 148 -6.28 -11.40 -10.53
N GLY A 149 -7.03 -12.07 -11.40
CA GLY A 149 -6.70 -12.10 -12.83
C GLY A 149 -5.40 -12.84 -13.12
N VAL A 150 -5.10 -13.88 -12.34
CA VAL A 150 -3.88 -14.68 -12.47
C VAL A 150 -3.79 -15.28 -13.89
N PRO A 151 -2.73 -15.02 -14.66
CA PRO A 151 -2.58 -15.54 -16.01
C PRO A 151 -2.47 -17.07 -16.00
N ALA A 152 -3.13 -17.74 -16.95
CA ALA A 152 -3.10 -19.19 -17.06
C ALA A 152 -1.69 -19.78 -17.33
N GLY A 153 -0.75 -18.95 -17.79
CA GLY A 153 0.64 -19.34 -18.01
C GLY A 153 1.49 -19.40 -16.73
N TRP A 154 1.00 -18.87 -15.60
CA TRP A 154 1.69 -18.99 -14.32
C TRP A 154 1.42 -20.38 -13.74
N ALA A 155 2.41 -21.25 -13.87
CA ALA A 155 2.36 -22.65 -13.45
C ALA A 155 3.40 -22.93 -12.35
N HIS A 156 3.38 -22.11 -11.30
CA HIS A 156 4.24 -22.27 -10.13
C HIS A 156 3.52 -23.04 -9.01
N ASP A 157 4.28 -23.73 -8.17
CA ASP A 157 3.75 -24.54 -7.06
C ASP A 157 3.16 -23.65 -5.97
N GLU A 158 3.81 -22.52 -5.71
CA GLU A 158 3.36 -21.51 -4.77
C GLU A 158 3.82 -20.10 -5.18
N TYR A 159 3.24 -19.10 -4.54
CA TYR A 159 3.42 -17.69 -4.84
C TYR A 159 3.66 -16.90 -3.57
N GLN A 160 4.50 -15.88 -3.65
CA GLN A 160 4.85 -15.04 -2.51
C GLN A 160 4.94 -13.58 -2.91
N VAL A 161 4.46 -12.67 -2.06
CA VAL A 161 4.63 -11.23 -2.28
C VAL A 161 5.72 -10.70 -1.37
N HIS A 162 6.65 -9.95 -1.94
CA HIS A 162 7.68 -9.20 -1.22
C HIS A 162 7.27 -7.73 -1.20
N ALA A 163 7.26 -7.12 -0.03
CA ALA A 163 6.87 -5.73 0.18
C ALA A 163 8.03 -4.91 0.74
N GLN A 164 8.24 -3.72 0.18
CA GLN A 164 9.36 -2.86 0.57
C GLN A 164 9.06 -1.39 0.33
N LEU A 165 9.41 -0.54 1.29
CA LEU A 165 9.34 0.91 1.13
C LEU A 165 10.59 1.45 0.44
N HIS A 166 10.38 2.35 -0.51
CA HIS A 166 11.43 2.99 -1.30
C HIS A 166 11.35 4.51 -1.20
N TYR A 167 12.51 5.16 -1.16
CA TYR A 167 12.67 6.59 -1.37
C TYR A 167 13.62 6.80 -2.56
N GLY A 168 13.10 7.36 -3.65
CA GLY A 168 13.78 7.30 -4.95
C GLY A 168 14.09 5.84 -5.33
N PRO A 169 15.30 5.52 -5.81
CA PRO A 169 15.71 4.15 -6.13
C PRO A 169 16.16 3.34 -4.90
N ARG A 170 16.17 3.93 -3.70
CA ARG A 170 16.74 3.31 -2.49
C ARG A 170 15.66 2.62 -1.67
N ALA A 171 15.87 1.35 -1.35
CA ALA A 171 15.09 0.65 -0.33
C ALA A 171 15.40 1.22 1.06
N LEU A 172 14.35 1.42 1.86
CA LEU A 172 14.50 1.93 3.24
C LEU A 172 14.86 0.82 4.24
N HIS A 173 14.48 -0.43 3.96
CA HIS A 173 14.66 -1.60 4.83
C HIS A 173 14.75 -2.89 3.99
N ALA A 174 15.00 -4.04 4.62
CA ALA A 174 14.97 -5.36 3.96
C ALA A 174 13.54 -5.75 3.55
N PRO A 175 13.32 -6.50 2.46
CA PRO A 175 11.96 -6.85 2.04
C PRO A 175 11.22 -7.69 3.10
N HIS A 176 9.94 -7.40 3.32
CA HIS A 176 9.06 -8.23 4.15
C HIS A 176 8.23 -9.15 3.26
N LEU A 177 8.14 -10.42 3.63
CA LEU A 177 7.57 -11.46 2.79
C LEU A 177 6.24 -11.94 3.37
N THR A 178 5.26 -12.20 2.50
CA THR A 178 4.06 -12.94 2.90
C THR A 178 4.39 -14.42 3.11
N HIS A 179 3.49 -15.15 3.77
CA HIS A 179 3.46 -16.60 3.60
C HIS A 179 3.20 -16.97 2.14
N ALA A 180 3.65 -18.16 1.74
CA ALA A 180 3.40 -18.68 0.42
C ALA A 180 1.91 -19.02 0.25
N SER A 181 1.35 -18.64 -0.89
CA SER A 181 -0.05 -18.88 -1.28
C SER A 181 -0.11 -19.73 -2.53
N ARG A 182 -1.22 -20.44 -2.72
CA ARG A 182 -1.50 -21.25 -3.91
C ARG A 182 -2.72 -20.70 -4.63
N LEU A 183 -2.87 -21.07 -5.89
CA LEU A 183 -4.03 -20.68 -6.68
C LEU A 183 -5.31 -21.27 -6.07
N ASP A 184 -6.17 -20.40 -5.55
CA ASP A 184 -7.50 -20.74 -5.08
C ASP A 184 -8.51 -20.63 -6.23
N GLY A 185 -9.31 -21.69 -6.42
CA GLY A 185 -10.37 -21.77 -7.42
C GLY A 185 -11.77 -21.85 -6.82
N ALA A 186 -11.93 -21.70 -5.50
CA ALA A 186 -13.22 -21.85 -4.83
C ALA A 186 -14.18 -20.66 -5.07
N GLY A 187 -13.64 -19.47 -5.36
CA GLY A 187 -14.41 -18.26 -5.65
C GLY A 187 -15.02 -18.19 -7.05
N PHE A 188 -15.49 -17.01 -7.45
CA PHE A 188 -15.98 -16.74 -8.80
C PHE A 188 -14.88 -16.80 -9.87
N TYR A 189 -13.66 -16.42 -9.48
CA TYR A 189 -12.47 -16.33 -10.34
C TYR A 189 -11.24 -16.86 -9.58
N PRO A 190 -10.28 -17.52 -10.28
CA PRO A 190 -9.03 -17.93 -9.68
C PRO A 190 -8.24 -16.75 -9.12
N ARG A 191 -7.71 -16.89 -7.91
CA ARG A 191 -6.94 -15.86 -7.22
C ARG A 191 -5.90 -16.44 -6.28
N LEU A 192 -4.89 -15.65 -5.93
CA LEU A 192 -3.97 -15.96 -4.84
C LEU A 192 -4.47 -15.22 -3.61
N ILE A 193 -4.72 -15.92 -2.50
CA ILE A 193 -5.19 -15.31 -1.25
C ILE A 193 -4.03 -15.29 -0.26
N PHE A 194 -3.66 -14.10 0.22
CA PHE A 194 -2.62 -13.93 1.23
C PHE A 194 -3.22 -13.57 2.59
N ASP A 195 -4.21 -12.67 2.62
CA ASP A 195 -4.90 -12.20 3.84
C ASP A 195 -3.94 -11.94 5.00
N THR A 196 -2.83 -11.24 4.72
CA THR A 196 -1.72 -11.07 5.65
C THR A 196 -1.46 -9.59 5.89
N TRP A 197 -1.52 -9.19 7.16
CA TRP A 197 -1.04 -7.89 7.64
C TRP A 197 0.49 -7.94 7.80
N LEU A 198 1.19 -7.06 7.10
CA LEU A 198 2.62 -6.85 7.24
C LEU A 198 2.87 -5.59 8.06
N SER A 199 3.65 -5.75 9.13
CA SER A 199 4.14 -4.66 9.98
C SER A 199 5.60 -4.39 9.66
N LEU A 200 5.89 -3.20 9.17
CA LEU A 200 7.26 -2.73 8.95
C LEU A 200 7.77 -2.10 10.26
N GLU A 201 8.12 -2.94 11.23
CA GLU A 201 8.51 -2.51 12.58
C GLU A 201 9.70 -1.54 12.57
N ASP A 202 10.62 -1.71 11.62
CA ASP A 202 11.81 -0.86 11.47
C ASP A 202 11.52 0.51 10.84
N VAL A 203 10.28 0.77 10.37
CA VAL A 203 9.93 1.99 9.65
C VAL A 203 8.60 2.59 10.15
N PRO A 204 8.64 3.42 11.21
CA PRO A 204 7.46 4.12 11.69
C PRO A 204 7.04 5.27 10.77
N ILE A 205 5.76 5.64 10.80
CA ILE A 205 5.16 6.65 9.90
C ILE A 205 5.87 8.00 9.98
N ASN A 206 6.26 8.44 11.17
CA ASN A 206 6.98 9.71 11.38
C ASN A 206 8.36 9.77 10.69
N THR A 207 8.96 8.64 10.33
CA THR A 207 10.26 8.62 9.63
C THR A 207 10.12 8.71 8.11
N LEU A 208 8.91 8.51 7.57
CA LEU A 208 8.69 8.39 6.14
C LEU A 208 8.98 9.71 5.40
N PRO A 209 9.91 9.70 4.43
CA PRO A 209 10.03 10.79 3.47
C PRO A 209 8.70 11.01 2.72
N ARG A 210 8.47 12.24 2.26
CA ARG A 210 7.28 12.59 1.47
C ARG A 210 7.10 11.68 0.25
N GLU A 211 8.18 11.45 -0.48
CA GLU A 211 8.18 10.67 -1.72
C GLU A 211 8.30 9.16 -1.48
N THR A 212 7.94 8.66 -0.29
CA THR A 212 7.96 7.22 0.00
C THR A 212 6.96 6.45 -0.86
N ARG A 213 7.44 5.39 -1.51
CA ARG A 213 6.62 4.43 -2.26
C ARG A 213 6.61 3.07 -1.57
N LEU A 214 5.44 2.46 -1.44
CA LEU A 214 5.33 1.02 -1.16
C LEU A 214 5.43 0.27 -2.49
N VAL A 215 6.42 -0.63 -2.58
CA VAL A 215 6.65 -1.49 -3.75
C VAL A 215 6.36 -2.93 -3.36
N LEU A 216 5.53 -3.60 -4.16
CA LEU A 216 5.08 -4.97 -3.98
C LEU A 216 5.57 -5.78 -5.18
N ILE A 217 6.23 -6.90 -4.95
CA ILE A 217 6.80 -7.76 -5.99
C ILE A 217 6.21 -9.16 -5.81
N LEU A 218 5.57 -9.69 -6.85
CA LEU A 218 5.02 -11.03 -6.85
C LEU A 218 6.04 -12.00 -7.43
N TYR A 219 6.31 -13.07 -6.69
CA TYR A 219 7.16 -14.17 -7.10
C TYR A 219 6.37 -15.47 -7.26
N GLY A 220 6.73 -16.24 -8.28
CA GLY A 220 6.37 -17.63 -8.42
C GLY A 220 7.50 -18.51 -7.93
N ARG A 221 7.19 -19.55 -7.18
CA ARG A 221 8.14 -20.52 -6.62
C ARG A 221 7.80 -21.91 -7.13
N THR A 222 8.77 -22.57 -7.74
CA THR A 222 8.65 -23.95 -8.23
C THR A 222 9.68 -24.82 -7.54
N GLN A 223 9.24 -25.93 -6.97
CA GLN A 223 10.11 -26.87 -6.29
C GLN A 223 11.08 -27.51 -7.30
N ARG A 224 12.39 -27.44 -7.01
CA ARG A 224 13.40 -28.16 -7.77
C ARG A 224 13.43 -29.62 -7.29
N ALA A 225 13.27 -30.55 -8.22
CA ALA A 225 13.61 -31.94 -7.95
C ALA A 225 15.13 -32.06 -7.79
N VAL A 226 15.59 -32.77 -6.76
CA VAL A 226 17.02 -32.90 -6.40
C VAL A 226 17.82 -33.69 -7.46
N ASP A 227 17.17 -34.25 -8.48
CA ASP A 227 17.80 -35.04 -9.53
C ASP A 227 17.94 -34.23 -10.83
N SER A 228 18.92 -33.34 -10.91
CA SER A 228 19.47 -32.82 -12.18
C SER A 228 20.88 -32.27 -11.99
N GLN A 229 21.83 -33.16 -11.74
CA GLN A 229 23.22 -32.87 -12.08
C GLN A 229 23.33 -32.70 -13.61
N ASN A 230 24.04 -31.65 -14.02
CA ASN A 230 24.49 -31.32 -15.38
C ASN A 230 23.45 -30.80 -16.40
N GLN A 231 23.31 -29.47 -16.44
CA GLN A 231 23.71 -28.72 -17.65
C GLN A 231 23.97 -27.25 -17.32
N SER A 232 25.20 -26.84 -17.57
CA SER A 232 25.70 -25.47 -17.58
C SER A 232 24.83 -24.57 -18.45
N ASN A 233 24.32 -23.47 -17.88
CA ASN A 233 24.08 -22.25 -18.64
C ASN A 233 24.50 -21.05 -17.78
N GLU A 234 25.67 -20.51 -18.11
CA GLU A 234 26.15 -19.22 -17.66
C GLU A 234 25.23 -18.13 -18.25
N ASN A 235 24.24 -17.67 -17.49
CA ASN A 235 23.71 -16.29 -17.51
C ASN A 235 22.42 -16.19 -16.67
N SER A 236 22.52 -16.33 -15.36
CA SER A 236 21.44 -15.92 -14.47
C SER A 236 22.03 -15.18 -13.29
N GLN A 237 21.81 -13.87 -13.30
CA GLN A 237 22.25 -12.93 -12.28
C GLN A 237 21.58 -13.29 -10.94
N GLN A 238 22.45 -13.55 -9.96
CA GLN A 238 22.27 -13.42 -8.50
C GLN A 238 20.90 -13.81 -7.92
N VAL A 239 20.77 -15.10 -7.61
CA VAL A 239 19.84 -15.60 -6.59
C VAL A 239 20.43 -15.27 -5.21
N VAL A 240 19.74 -14.43 -4.44
CA VAL A 240 20.03 -14.25 -3.01
C VAL A 240 19.45 -15.46 -2.29
N GLN A 241 20.33 -16.36 -1.86
CA GLN A 241 20.02 -17.41 -0.90
C GLN A 241 20.05 -16.81 0.51
N GLU A 242 18.90 -16.79 1.18
CA GLU A 242 18.87 -16.86 2.64
C GLU A 242 18.35 -18.24 3.00
N GLY A 243 19.26 -19.04 3.54
CA GLY A 243 18.97 -20.39 4.02
C GLY A 243 18.44 -20.33 5.45
N GLU A 244 17.38 -21.11 5.70
CA GLU A 244 17.12 -21.65 7.03
C GLU A 244 17.02 -23.17 6.93
N GLU A 245 17.80 -23.81 7.79
CA GLU A 245 17.99 -25.25 7.87
C GLU A 245 16.70 -25.97 8.24
N ASN A 246 16.14 -26.76 7.30
CA ASN A 246 15.41 -28.00 7.58
C ASN A 246 15.12 -28.77 6.27
N GLY A 247 15.89 -29.84 5.99
CA GLY A 247 15.55 -30.86 4.98
C GLY A 247 15.20 -30.33 3.58
N ASP A 248 16.04 -29.44 3.07
CA ASP A 248 15.65 -28.29 2.25
C ASP A 248 15.12 -28.63 0.85
N VAL A 249 13.82 -28.45 0.67
CA VAL A 249 13.20 -28.40 -0.65
C VAL A 249 13.63 -27.09 -1.32
N GLN A 250 14.58 -27.17 -2.23
CA GLN A 250 15.07 -26.01 -2.98
C GLN A 250 13.96 -25.50 -3.92
N TYR A 251 13.57 -24.23 -3.79
CA TYR A 251 12.64 -23.60 -4.71
C TYR A 251 13.39 -22.72 -5.72
N GLU A 252 13.02 -22.82 -6.98
CA GLU A 252 13.33 -21.82 -7.98
C GLU A 252 12.34 -20.67 -7.88
N GLN A 253 12.85 -19.46 -7.67
CA GLN A 253 12.04 -18.26 -7.53
C GLN A 253 12.16 -17.38 -8.77
N VAL A 254 11.01 -17.00 -9.35
CA VAL A 254 10.92 -16.18 -10.56
C VAL A 254 10.04 -14.96 -10.27
N GLU A 255 10.54 -13.77 -10.59
CA GLU A 255 9.75 -12.54 -10.51
C GLU A 255 8.68 -12.51 -11.61
N LEU A 256 7.41 -12.41 -11.22
CA LEU A 256 6.28 -12.40 -12.14
C LEU A 256 5.83 -10.98 -12.49
N GLY A 257 5.97 -10.06 -11.54
CA GLY A 257 5.62 -8.67 -11.73
C GLY A 257 5.65 -7.86 -10.45
N TRP A 258 5.38 -6.57 -10.57
CA TRP A 258 5.42 -5.63 -9.45
C TRP A 258 4.33 -4.57 -9.52
N ALA A 259 3.95 -4.05 -8.36
CA ALA A 259 3.06 -2.90 -8.21
C ALA A 259 3.70 -1.91 -7.24
N ALA A 260 3.31 -0.64 -7.34
CA ALA A 260 3.75 0.37 -6.39
C ALA A 260 2.67 1.42 -6.15
N ILE A 261 2.61 1.94 -4.92
CA ILE A 261 1.74 3.03 -4.53
C ILE A 261 2.54 4.09 -3.79
N GLN A 262 2.23 5.35 -4.05
CA GLN A 262 2.76 6.46 -3.28
C GLN A 262 2.11 6.45 -1.88
N MET A 263 2.91 6.43 -0.82
CA MET A 263 2.38 6.45 0.55
C MET A 263 1.68 7.76 0.90
N PHE A 264 1.81 8.78 0.06
CA PHE A 264 1.57 10.17 0.38
C PHE A 264 1.03 10.85 -0.90
N ASP A 265 -0.26 11.20 -0.93
CA ASP A 265 -0.93 11.74 -2.13
C ASP A 265 -0.48 13.16 -2.49
N TYR A 266 -1.05 13.82 -3.50
CA TYR A 266 -0.68 15.19 -3.88
C TYR A 266 -0.78 16.21 -2.72
N ASP A 267 -1.80 16.08 -1.87
CA ASP A 267 -2.12 17.07 -0.83
C ASP A 267 -1.34 16.88 0.48
N GLY A 268 -0.59 15.80 0.62
CA GLY A 268 0.13 15.51 1.86
C GLY A 268 -0.38 14.26 2.56
N MET A 269 -1.53 13.73 2.16
CA MET A 269 -2.25 12.75 2.96
C MET A 269 -1.64 11.36 2.81
N LEU A 270 -1.45 10.70 3.94
CA LEU A 270 -1.04 9.31 4.00
C LEU A 270 -2.12 8.45 3.33
N ALA A 271 -1.67 7.56 2.46
CA ALA A 271 -2.50 6.58 1.80
C ALA A 271 -3.25 5.74 2.85
N SER A 272 -4.58 5.67 2.74
CA SER A 272 -5.44 4.88 3.62
C SER A 272 -6.61 4.25 2.85
N GLY A 273 -7.19 3.19 3.43
CA GLY A 273 -8.26 2.39 2.86
C GLY A 273 -7.78 1.30 1.90
N ALA A 274 -8.71 0.73 1.15
CA ALA A 274 -8.45 -0.31 0.16
C ALA A 274 -7.98 0.24 -1.19
N TYR A 275 -7.07 -0.48 -1.84
CA TYR A 275 -6.53 -0.17 -3.16
C TYR A 275 -6.42 -1.43 -4.02
N VAL A 276 -6.71 -1.27 -5.31
CA VAL A 276 -6.40 -2.28 -6.33
C VAL A 276 -5.35 -1.72 -7.26
N LEU A 277 -4.20 -2.38 -7.30
CA LEU A 277 -3.04 -1.97 -8.09
C LEU A 277 -2.80 -2.97 -9.23
N PRO A 278 -2.54 -2.51 -10.46
CA PRO A 278 -2.10 -3.40 -11.54
C PRO A 278 -0.66 -3.89 -11.29
N LEU A 279 -0.44 -5.18 -11.51
CA LEU A 279 0.89 -5.76 -11.57
C LEU A 279 1.50 -5.54 -12.96
N TRP A 280 2.58 -4.78 -12.99
CA TRP A 280 3.42 -4.56 -14.16
C TRP A 280 4.36 -5.74 -14.36
N ALA A 281 4.69 -6.03 -15.62
CA ALA A 281 5.61 -7.11 -15.94
C ALA A 281 7.00 -6.87 -15.30
N ALA A 282 7.69 -7.95 -14.94
CA ALA A 282 9.04 -7.90 -14.36
C ALA A 282 10.07 -7.19 -15.27
N SER A 283 9.81 -7.11 -16.58
CA SER A 283 10.64 -6.39 -17.54
C SER A 283 10.54 -4.86 -17.45
N CYS A 284 9.52 -4.32 -16.77
CA CYS A 284 9.32 -2.88 -16.61
C CYS A 284 10.20 -2.32 -15.48
N ASP A 285 10.85 -1.18 -15.72
CA ASP A 285 11.71 -0.55 -14.71
C ASP A 285 10.90 -0.06 -13.50
N ARG A 286 11.24 -0.55 -12.30
CA ARG A 286 10.61 -0.17 -11.03
C ARG A 286 11.32 1.00 -10.33
N ARG A 287 12.50 1.41 -10.80
CA ARG A 287 13.40 2.31 -10.08
C ARG A 287 12.80 3.69 -9.85
N THR A 288 11.94 4.18 -10.74
CA THR A 288 11.56 5.60 -10.77
C THR A 288 10.07 5.81 -10.99
N GLY A 289 9.43 6.62 -10.13
CA GLY A 289 8.03 7.04 -10.23
C GLY A 289 7.01 6.07 -9.61
N PRO A 290 5.78 6.51 -9.29
CA PRO A 290 4.72 5.59 -8.90
C PRO A 290 4.48 4.57 -10.03
N ALA A 291 3.97 3.38 -9.72
CA ALA A 291 3.53 2.48 -10.78
C ALA A 291 2.55 3.26 -11.68
N PRO A 292 2.71 3.24 -13.02
CA PRO A 292 1.84 4.03 -13.87
C PRO A 292 0.37 3.69 -13.56
N PRO A 293 -0.53 4.70 -13.55
CA PRO A 293 -1.90 4.51 -13.12
C PRO A 293 -2.59 3.43 -13.96
N ALA A 294 -3.57 2.73 -13.38
CA ALA A 294 -4.23 1.59 -14.00
C ALA A 294 -4.80 1.79 -15.42
N PRO A 295 -5.15 3.00 -15.92
CA PRO A 295 -5.51 3.20 -17.32
C PRO A 295 -4.37 2.92 -18.32
N LEU A 296 -3.11 3.00 -17.87
CA LEU A 296 -1.92 2.75 -18.69
C LEU A 296 -1.43 1.31 -18.59
N ALA A 297 -1.95 0.52 -17.64
CA ALA A 297 -1.59 -0.88 -17.51
C ALA A 297 -2.08 -1.68 -18.73
N PRO A 298 -1.31 -2.69 -19.20
CA PRO A 298 -1.74 -3.57 -20.27
C PRO A 298 -3.13 -4.16 -19.99
N PRO A 299 -3.99 -4.32 -21.02
CA PRO A 299 -5.25 -5.03 -20.86
C PRO A 299 -4.95 -6.43 -20.30
N SER A 300 -5.76 -6.90 -19.34
CA SER A 300 -5.59 -8.17 -18.60
C SER A 300 -4.39 -8.29 -17.66
N SER A 301 -3.80 -7.17 -17.22
CA SER A 301 -2.80 -7.21 -16.14
C SER A 301 -3.42 -7.74 -14.83
N PRO A 302 -2.74 -8.64 -14.10
CA PRO A 302 -3.19 -9.10 -12.79
C PRO A 302 -3.31 -7.93 -11.82
N LEU A 303 -4.20 -8.06 -10.84
CA LEU A 303 -4.56 -6.99 -9.92
C LEU A 303 -4.28 -7.41 -8.48
N ILE A 304 -3.44 -6.67 -7.75
CA ILE A 304 -3.20 -6.89 -6.33
C ILE A 304 -4.12 -5.98 -5.50
N ASN A 305 -4.87 -6.58 -4.59
CA ASN A 305 -5.72 -5.88 -3.63
C ASN A 305 -4.97 -5.73 -2.30
N ILE A 306 -4.89 -4.50 -1.81
CA ILE A 306 -4.24 -4.16 -0.54
C ILE A 306 -5.11 -3.24 0.31
N GLU A 307 -4.88 -3.24 1.61
CA GLU A 307 -5.49 -2.31 2.55
C GLU A 307 -4.40 -1.58 3.35
N ILE A 308 -4.52 -0.26 3.47
CA ILE A 308 -3.67 0.54 4.37
C ILE A 308 -4.57 1.10 5.46
N PRO A 309 -4.25 0.90 6.76
CA PRO A 309 -5.15 1.25 7.83
C PRO A 309 -5.26 2.77 7.98
N LEU A 310 -6.40 3.21 8.50
CA LEU A 310 -6.62 4.61 8.85
C LEU A 310 -6.09 4.86 10.28
N TYR A 311 -4.92 5.50 10.39
CA TYR A 311 -4.26 5.78 11.67
C TYR A 311 -4.96 6.87 12.50
N ASP A 312 -5.63 7.82 11.84
CA ASP A 312 -6.43 8.86 12.48
C ASP A 312 -7.71 9.11 11.68
N HIS A 313 -8.80 9.44 12.37
CA HIS A 313 -10.11 9.71 11.76
C HIS A 313 -10.09 10.81 10.68
N ASN A 314 -9.22 11.81 10.82
CA ASN A 314 -9.01 12.90 9.85
C ASN A 314 -7.85 12.62 8.90
N GLY A 315 -7.31 11.40 8.93
CA GLY A 315 -6.11 11.02 8.20
C GLY A 315 -4.84 11.61 8.79
N VAL A 316 -3.72 11.18 8.21
CA VAL A 316 -2.39 11.65 8.57
C VAL A 316 -1.86 12.49 7.41
N LYS A 317 -1.27 13.65 7.67
CA LYS A 317 -0.72 14.54 6.66
C LYS A 317 0.78 14.72 6.85
N TRP A 318 1.54 14.64 5.76
CA TRP A 318 2.95 14.95 5.74
C TRP A 318 3.15 16.46 5.94
N THR A 319 3.40 16.84 7.19
CA THR A 319 3.69 18.21 7.60
C THR A 319 4.48 18.20 8.91
N SER A 320 5.33 19.21 9.12
CA SER A 320 5.94 19.46 10.44
C SER A 320 4.97 20.17 11.40
N GLY A 321 3.84 20.71 10.92
CA GLY A 321 2.99 21.60 11.73
C GLY A 321 3.66 22.94 12.11
N GLU A 322 4.90 23.14 11.68
CA GLU A 322 5.75 24.32 11.90
C GLU A 322 5.99 25.08 10.58
N GLU A 323 5.22 24.77 9.53
CA GLU A 323 5.32 25.44 8.23
C GLU A 323 5.13 26.96 8.41
N GLY A 324 6.17 27.74 8.05
CA GLY A 324 6.19 29.18 8.26
C GLY A 324 6.79 29.68 9.58
N LYS A 325 7.26 28.78 10.47
CA LYS A 325 8.02 29.12 11.70
C LYS A 325 9.51 28.75 11.61
N GLU A 326 10.02 28.51 10.41
CA GLU A 326 11.41 28.11 10.22
C GLU A 326 12.36 29.15 10.81
N LYS A 327 13.36 28.67 11.56
CA LYS A 327 14.47 29.51 12.02
C LYS A 327 15.15 30.10 10.79
N THR A 328 15.09 31.42 10.66
CA THR A 328 15.85 32.14 9.64
C THR A 328 17.33 31.99 9.97
N LEU A 329 18.04 31.20 9.17
CA LEU A 329 19.50 31.11 9.23
C LEU A 329 20.10 32.20 8.35
N LEU A 330 21.11 32.90 8.86
CA LEU A 330 21.91 33.82 8.06
C LEU A 330 23.22 33.13 7.64
N PRO A 331 23.75 33.42 6.44
CA PRO A 331 25.05 32.87 6.02
C PRO A 331 26.20 33.19 6.99
N GLU A 332 26.13 34.32 7.69
CA GLU A 332 27.14 34.77 8.67
C GLU A 332 27.20 33.88 9.92
N ASP A 333 26.11 33.20 10.26
CA ASP A 333 26.02 32.30 11.41
C ASP A 333 26.61 30.91 11.13
N LEU A 334 26.92 30.63 9.86
CA LEU A 334 27.44 29.33 9.43
C LEU A 334 28.97 29.25 9.55
N PRO A 335 29.51 28.06 9.85
CA PRO A 335 30.94 27.86 9.86
C PRO A 335 31.51 27.90 8.43
N LYS A 336 32.68 28.52 8.28
CA LYS A 336 33.36 28.65 6.98
C LYS A 336 34.02 27.34 6.58
N PHE A 337 34.00 27.00 5.29
CA PHE A 337 34.67 25.81 4.77
C PHE A 337 36.16 25.75 5.14
N ASP A 338 36.85 26.89 5.09
CA ASP A 338 38.28 27.01 5.39
C ASP A 338 38.63 26.68 6.86
N SER A 339 37.66 26.64 7.77
CA SER A 339 37.90 26.27 9.18
C SER A 339 37.97 24.75 9.40
N LEU A 340 37.64 23.94 8.39
CA LEU A 340 37.86 22.49 8.43
C LEU A 340 39.35 22.15 8.29
N ASP A 341 39.76 20.97 8.73
CA ASP A 341 41.12 20.50 8.48
C ASP A 341 41.34 20.19 6.98
N LYS A 342 42.59 20.30 6.51
CA LYS A 342 42.93 20.15 5.08
C LYS A 342 42.57 18.78 4.51
N HIS A 343 42.56 17.73 5.33
CA HIS A 343 42.21 16.39 4.88
C HIS A 343 40.71 16.31 4.58
N THR A 344 39.87 16.75 5.52
CA THR A 344 38.41 16.82 5.34
C THR A 344 38.04 17.73 4.16
N GLN A 345 38.69 18.90 4.01
CA GLN A 345 38.44 19.79 2.88
C GLN A 345 38.71 19.09 1.54
N SER A 346 39.87 18.43 1.42
CA SER A 346 40.26 17.72 0.20
C SER A 346 39.30 16.56 -0.11
N GLN A 347 38.87 15.83 0.92
CA GLN A 347 37.91 14.74 0.77
C GLN A 347 36.55 15.24 0.27
N LEU A 348 36.01 16.31 0.86
CA LEU A 348 34.72 16.90 0.47
C LEU A 348 34.76 17.46 -0.96
N LEU A 349 35.84 18.18 -1.32
CA LEU A 349 36.03 18.69 -2.68
C LEU A 349 36.11 17.55 -3.70
N HIS A 350 36.85 16.48 -3.37
CA HIS A 350 36.95 15.31 -4.24
C HIS A 350 35.59 14.65 -4.48
N LEU A 351 34.74 14.52 -3.44
CA LEU A 351 33.39 14.00 -3.59
C LEU A 351 32.53 14.88 -4.49
N ILE A 352 32.63 16.21 -4.34
CA ILE A 352 31.91 17.18 -5.19
C ILE A 352 32.35 17.06 -6.66
N GLU A 353 33.64 16.89 -6.91
CA GLU A 353 34.18 16.72 -8.26
C GLU A 353 33.75 15.40 -8.91
N GLN A 354 33.65 14.31 -8.13
CA GLN A 354 33.15 13.02 -8.61
C GLN A 354 31.66 13.07 -9.01
N GLY A 355 30.88 13.94 -8.36
CA GLY A 355 29.47 14.16 -8.65
C GLY A 355 28.53 13.05 -8.15
N ALA A 356 27.24 13.26 -8.37
CA ALA A 356 26.14 12.49 -7.76
C ALA A 356 25.79 11.16 -8.49
N TYR A 357 26.64 10.71 -9.41
CA TYR A 357 26.36 9.58 -10.31
C TYR A 357 26.81 8.22 -9.78
N ASN A 358 27.76 8.22 -8.84
CA ASN A 358 28.30 7.00 -8.25
C ASN A 358 27.65 6.74 -6.89
N LYS A 359 27.42 5.46 -6.58
CA LYS A 359 26.95 5.06 -5.25
C LYS A 359 27.98 5.47 -4.21
N MET A 360 27.62 6.46 -3.40
CA MET A 360 28.51 7.02 -2.39
C MET A 360 28.72 6.02 -1.24
N PRO A 361 29.97 5.74 -0.82
CA PRO A 361 30.26 4.95 0.37
C PRO A 361 29.60 5.52 1.62
N THR A 362 29.25 4.67 2.59
CA THR A 362 28.52 5.06 3.80
C THR A 362 29.30 6.11 4.61
N GLU A 363 30.61 5.96 4.72
CA GLU A 363 31.49 6.86 5.46
C GLU A 363 31.56 8.25 4.79
N CYS A 364 31.60 8.28 3.45
CA CYS A 364 31.54 9.52 2.68
C CYS A 364 30.19 10.22 2.82
N ARG A 365 29.11 9.44 3.00
CA ARG A 365 27.78 9.97 3.24
C ARG A 365 27.66 10.61 4.61
N GLU A 366 28.19 9.97 5.64
CA GLU A 366 28.18 10.47 7.01
C GLU A 366 28.94 11.79 7.11
N ILE A 367 30.15 11.89 6.54
CA ILE A 367 30.92 13.13 6.58
C ILE A 367 30.23 14.29 5.83
N LEU A 368 29.61 14.03 4.68
CA LEU A 368 28.85 15.05 3.95
C LEU A 368 27.64 15.53 4.75
N TRP A 369 26.93 14.59 5.38
CA TRP A 369 25.80 14.93 6.22
C TRP A 369 26.26 15.75 7.43
N GLU A 370 27.25 15.31 8.19
CA GLU A 370 27.78 16.02 9.36
C GLU A 370 28.31 17.42 9.02
N LYS A 371 28.99 17.57 7.89
CA LYS A 371 29.60 18.84 7.46
C LYS A 371 28.70 19.69 6.57
N ARG A 372 27.41 19.35 6.42
CA ARG A 372 26.44 20.07 5.54
C ARG A 372 26.43 21.59 5.68
N GLN A 373 26.60 22.12 6.89
CA GLN A 373 26.62 23.56 7.17
C GLN A 373 27.82 24.29 6.52
N TYR A 374 28.95 23.59 6.35
CA TYR A 374 30.18 24.13 5.73
C TYR A 374 30.08 24.18 4.20
N LEU A 375 29.07 23.53 3.61
CA LEU A 375 28.98 23.26 2.18
C LEU A 375 28.00 24.19 1.45
N VAL A 376 27.31 25.07 2.18
CA VAL A 376 26.25 25.96 1.66
C VAL A 376 26.74 26.86 0.51
N GLU A 377 27.98 27.32 0.57
CA GLU A 377 28.60 28.15 -0.49
C GLU A 377 29.02 27.32 -1.72
N LEU A 378 29.19 26.01 -1.56
CA LEU A 378 29.60 25.08 -2.62
C LEU A 378 28.35 24.54 -3.33
N ALA A 379 27.91 25.23 -4.38
CA ALA A 379 26.69 24.87 -5.12
C ALA A 379 26.69 23.41 -5.65
N GLY A 380 27.86 22.85 -5.96
CA GLY A 380 28.01 21.46 -6.41
C GLY A 380 27.77 20.41 -5.31
N ALA A 381 27.81 20.80 -4.04
CA ALA A 381 27.61 19.88 -2.92
C ALA A 381 26.13 19.57 -2.64
N LEU A 382 25.20 20.42 -3.09
CA LEU A 382 23.78 20.29 -2.78
C LEU A 382 23.20 18.90 -3.14
N PRO A 383 23.39 18.36 -4.37
CA PRO A 383 22.86 17.03 -4.71
C PRO A 383 23.42 15.93 -3.81
N LEU A 384 24.71 16.01 -3.44
CA LEU A 384 25.37 15.03 -2.59
C LEU A 384 24.86 15.08 -1.15
N VAL A 385 24.62 16.28 -0.62
CA VAL A 385 24.06 16.45 0.73
C VAL A 385 22.62 15.94 0.81
N LEU A 386 21.81 16.15 -0.24
CA LEU A 386 20.45 15.59 -0.31
C LEU A 386 20.46 14.06 -0.41
N GLN A 387 21.37 13.48 -1.20
CA GLN A 387 21.58 12.02 -1.22
C GLN A 387 22.08 11.48 0.12
N ALA A 388 22.81 12.30 0.88
CA ALA A 388 23.33 11.96 2.19
C ALA A 388 22.32 12.07 3.33
N ALA A 389 21.14 12.65 3.08
CA ALA A 389 20.10 12.79 4.10
C ALA A 389 19.70 11.41 4.67
N THR A 390 19.87 11.28 5.99
CA THR A 390 19.55 10.07 6.73
C THR A 390 18.12 10.09 7.27
N ASN A 391 17.65 11.25 7.72
CA ASN A 391 16.34 11.45 8.36
C ASN A 391 15.58 12.63 7.73
N TRP A 392 14.28 12.43 7.50
CA TRP A 392 13.39 13.42 6.90
C TRP A 392 12.34 13.97 7.89
N TYR A 393 12.64 13.92 9.19
CA TYR A 393 11.75 14.38 10.26
C TYR A 393 12.50 15.14 11.36
N GLY A 394 11.73 15.89 12.17
CA GLY A 394 12.24 16.66 13.31
C GLY A 394 13.26 17.74 12.94
N GLU A 395 14.17 18.04 13.87
CA GLU A 395 15.19 19.10 13.75
C GLU A 395 16.11 18.91 12.53
N HIS A 396 16.39 17.67 12.13
CA HIS A 396 17.23 17.38 10.97
C HIS A 396 16.60 17.90 9.68
N ARG A 397 15.28 17.72 9.50
CA ARG A 397 14.55 18.26 8.35
C ARG A 397 14.49 19.78 8.41
N GLU A 398 14.13 20.33 9.57
CA GLU A 398 14.03 21.79 9.74
C GLU A 398 15.34 22.49 9.41
N GLN A 399 16.46 21.94 9.91
CA GLN A 399 17.78 22.47 9.58
C GLN A 399 18.12 22.31 8.10
N LEU A 400 17.82 21.16 7.49
CA LEU A 400 18.08 20.96 6.06
C LEU A 400 17.29 21.97 5.21
N VAL A 401 15.99 22.17 5.49
CA VAL A 401 15.16 23.15 4.78
C VAL A 401 15.67 24.58 4.99
N ALA A 402 16.05 24.94 6.21
CA ALA A 402 16.65 26.25 6.48
C ALA A 402 17.97 26.46 5.71
N LEU A 403 18.82 25.44 5.59
CA LEU A 403 20.04 25.49 4.78
C LEU A 403 19.72 25.62 3.28
N LEU A 404 18.67 24.95 2.78
CA LEU A 404 18.24 25.05 1.37
C LEU A 404 17.86 26.48 0.98
N HIS A 405 17.27 27.25 1.90
CA HIS A 405 16.90 28.65 1.65
C HIS A 405 18.09 29.59 1.41
N ILE A 406 19.25 29.28 1.99
CA ILE A 406 20.48 30.07 1.87
C ILE A 406 21.55 29.41 1.00
N TRP A 407 21.27 28.23 0.43
CA TRP A 407 22.22 27.51 -0.41
C TRP A 407 22.60 28.30 -1.66
N GLN A 408 23.88 28.32 -1.98
CA GLN A 408 24.39 28.96 -3.20
C GLN A 408 23.72 28.34 -4.42
N LYS A 409 23.05 29.17 -5.22
CA LYS A 409 22.25 28.70 -6.37
C LYS A 409 23.14 27.94 -7.37
N PRO A 410 22.82 26.67 -7.70
CA PRO A 410 23.55 25.93 -8.70
C PRO A 410 23.32 26.52 -10.10
N SER A 411 24.29 26.31 -10.99
CA SER A 411 24.08 26.59 -12.42
C SER A 411 22.91 25.76 -12.96
N PRO A 412 22.22 26.18 -14.03
CA PRO A 412 21.11 25.40 -14.59
C PRO A 412 21.49 23.95 -14.91
N ARG A 413 22.72 23.73 -15.42
CA ARG A 413 23.27 22.39 -15.67
C ARG A 413 23.35 21.54 -14.40
N ASN A 414 23.83 22.12 -13.30
CA ASN A 414 23.95 21.39 -12.03
C ASN A 414 22.58 21.22 -11.35
N ALA A 415 21.66 22.16 -11.55
CA ALA A 415 20.29 22.06 -11.05
C ALA A 415 19.53 20.89 -11.70
N MET A 416 19.86 20.52 -12.96
CA MET A 416 19.27 19.34 -13.61
C MET A 416 19.49 18.05 -12.82
N HIS A 417 20.58 17.94 -12.04
CA HIS A 417 20.81 16.75 -11.21
C HIS A 417 19.73 16.57 -10.13
N LEU A 418 19.11 17.66 -9.68
CA LEU A 418 18.04 17.62 -8.67
C LEU A 418 16.69 17.14 -9.24
N LEU A 419 16.59 17.05 -10.57
CA LEU A 419 15.41 16.56 -11.29
C LEU A 419 15.60 15.11 -11.75
N LEU A 420 16.77 14.52 -11.48
CA LEU A 420 17.01 13.11 -11.75
C LEU A 420 16.41 12.25 -10.64
N PRO A 421 16.06 10.98 -10.94
CA PRO A 421 15.37 10.09 -10.02
C PRO A 421 16.16 9.65 -8.79
#